data_AF-A0A097KNG6-F1
#
_entry.id   AF-A0A097KNG6-F1
#
_cell.length_a   1.000
_cell.length_b   1.000
_cell.length_c   1.000
_cell.angle_alpha   90.00
_cell.angle_beta   90.00
_cell.angle_gamma   90.00
#
_symmetry.space_group_name_H-M   'P 1'
#
loop_
_entity.id
_entity.type
_entity.pdbx_description
1 polymer ?
#
loop_
_entity_poly.entity_id
_entity_poly.type
_entity_poly.pdbx_seq_one_letter_code
_entity_poly.pdbx_strand_id
1 'polypeptide(L)'
;MEKQAFEQTGLIPRSIIRTFDRFKKQIFPGGEFLVLQEFRISRYQVLVSVKCLLSLIFIPLLFNFFVKFFILLPLTNCFWNTYQNKIFLNSYQQERAFKEIKFFEEKIYFESLLEDELKIFKNENLSSNSITENKKCLNDSNLIELKNSCALLKEEKESKFQKKFISLANQYNNESIESLTNFFIDFLTLGTLALLFVLMKAQIIILKSFLTESIYSLSDTTKSFLLILFTDLLVGFHSPKGWEFFLELILLHFGLPKNQEFIFLFVATFPVLLDTVFKYWIFRYLNKISPSTVATYHNMIE
;
A
#
# COMPACT_ATOMS: atom_id res chain seq x y z
N MET A 1 39.52 -17.66 49.88
CA MET A 1 38.45 -17.93 48.89
C MET A 1 38.56 -16.85 47.82
N GLU A 2 39.49 -17.04 46.87
CA GLU A 2 39.73 -16.08 45.78
C GLU A 2 38.87 -16.46 44.57
N LYS A 3 38.11 -15.49 44.07
CA LYS A 3 37.23 -15.66 42.90
C LYS A 3 38.07 -15.50 41.63
N GLN A 4 38.19 -16.57 40.85
CA GLN A 4 38.68 -16.49 39.47
C GLN A 4 37.68 -15.70 38.61
N ALA A 5 38.15 -14.65 37.93
CA ALA A 5 37.38 -13.91 36.94
C ALA A 5 37.36 -14.72 35.63
N PHE A 6 36.18 -15.23 35.27
CA PHE A 6 35.95 -15.92 34.02
C PHE A 6 35.73 -14.86 32.91
N GLU A 7 36.76 -14.55 32.13
CA GLU A 7 36.60 -13.75 30.90
C GLU A 7 35.90 -14.59 29.83
N GLN A 8 34.82 -14.05 29.24
CA GLN A 8 34.10 -14.71 28.16
C GLN A 8 35.05 -14.93 26.97
N THR A 9 35.25 -16.19 26.60
CA THR A 9 35.99 -16.56 25.40
C THR A 9 35.15 -16.20 24.18
N GLY A 10 35.58 -15.20 23.42
CA GLY A 10 35.17 -15.07 22.02
C GLY A 10 35.47 -16.38 21.26
N LEU A 11 34.70 -16.65 20.21
CA LEU A 11 34.70 -17.90 19.41
C LEU A 11 36.09 -18.36 18.89
N ILE A 12 37.15 -17.56 19.02
CA ILE A 12 38.48 -17.82 18.50
C ILE A 12 39.52 -17.79 19.64
N PRO A 13 40.28 -18.87 19.87
CA PRO A 13 41.39 -18.91 20.83
C PRO A 13 42.47 -17.84 20.57
N ARG A 14 42.92 -17.13 21.62
CA ARG A 14 43.99 -16.11 21.53
C ARG A 14 45.29 -16.63 20.92
N SER A 15 45.56 -17.94 21.01
CA SER A 15 46.75 -18.59 20.43
C SER A 15 46.76 -18.58 18.90
N ILE A 16 45.60 -18.69 18.25
CA ILE A 16 45.48 -18.68 16.78
C ILE A 16 45.73 -17.27 16.25
N ILE A 17 45.16 -16.26 16.91
CA ILE A 17 45.38 -14.83 16.59
C ILE A 17 46.87 -14.49 16.67
N ARG A 18 47.56 -14.93 17.73
CA ARG A 18 48.99 -14.64 17.91
C ARG A 18 49.87 -15.29 16.85
N THR A 19 49.53 -16.50 16.42
CA THR A 19 50.29 -17.23 15.39
C THR A 19 50.07 -16.59 14.02
N PHE A 20 48.83 -16.18 13.73
CA PHE A 20 48.48 -15.46 12.51
C PHE A 20 49.15 -14.09 12.42
N ASP A 21 49.22 -13.33 13.52
CA ASP A 21 49.91 -12.03 13.56
C ASP A 21 51.42 -12.17 13.25
N ARG A 22 52.07 -13.22 13.75
CA ARG A 22 53.49 -13.49 13.42
C ARG A 22 53.67 -13.83 11.95
N PHE A 23 52.79 -14.66 11.41
CA PHE A 23 52.80 -15.04 10.00
C PHE A 23 52.59 -13.81 9.10
N LYS A 24 51.61 -12.97 9.42
CA LYS A 24 51.34 -11.72 8.70
C LYS A 24 52.54 -10.75 8.71
N LYS A 25 53.20 -10.60 9.85
CA LYS A 25 54.43 -9.79 10.00
C LYS A 25 55.60 -10.31 9.16
N GLN A 26 55.68 -11.62 8.96
CA GLN A 26 56.74 -12.24 8.14
C GLN A 26 56.52 -12.05 6.64
N ILE A 27 55.26 -12.01 6.19
CA ILE A 27 54.94 -11.83 4.76
C ILE A 27 54.95 -10.36 4.34
N PHE A 28 54.53 -9.43 5.22
CA PHE A 28 54.40 -8.01 4.88
C PHE A 28 55.07 -7.09 5.91
N PRO A 29 56.42 -6.94 5.88
CA PRO A 29 57.11 -5.99 6.74
C PRO A 29 56.64 -4.55 6.42
N GLY A 30 55.99 -3.89 7.38
CA GLY A 30 55.45 -2.53 7.22
C GLY A 30 54.04 -2.43 6.62
N GLY A 31 53.41 -3.55 6.23
CA GLY A 31 52.07 -3.57 5.63
C GLY A 31 50.92 -3.39 6.64
N GLU A 32 51.19 -3.38 7.94
CA GLU A 32 50.16 -3.27 8.99
C GLU A 32 49.36 -1.96 8.89
N PHE A 33 50.04 -0.85 8.60
CA PHE A 33 49.39 0.45 8.43
C PHE A 33 48.47 0.47 7.20
N LEU A 34 48.91 -0.14 6.09
CA LEU A 34 48.13 -0.22 4.85
C LEU A 34 46.86 -1.04 5.04
N VAL A 35 46.97 -2.22 5.66
CA VAL A 35 45.81 -3.08 5.94
C VAL A 35 44.84 -2.41 6.93
N LEU A 36 45.35 -1.69 7.93
CA LEU A 36 44.50 -0.94 8.86
C LEU A 36 43.78 0.23 8.17
N GLN A 37 44.44 0.89 7.22
CA GLN A 37 43.85 1.98 6.44
C GLN A 37 42.75 1.47 5.50
N GLU A 38 43.00 0.37 4.78
CA GLU A 38 42.02 -0.28 3.90
C GLU A 38 40.78 -0.73 4.70
N PHE A 39 40.99 -1.34 5.86
CA PHE A 39 39.90 -1.72 6.76
C PHE A 39 39.06 -0.52 7.22
N ARG A 40 39.70 0.61 7.55
CA ARG A 40 38.99 1.85 7.94
C ARG A 40 38.18 2.43 6.77
N ILE A 41 38.74 2.44 5.57
CA ILE A 41 38.07 2.94 4.36
C ILE A 41 36.85 2.06 4.03
N SER A 42 37.01 0.75 4.04
CA SER A 42 35.92 -0.21 3.81
C SER A 42 34.78 -0.03 4.82
N ARG A 43 35.10 0.08 6.12
CA ARG A 43 34.09 0.35 7.16
C ARG A 43 33.37 1.67 6.96
N TYR A 44 34.09 2.72 6.58
CA TYR A 44 33.50 4.03 6.30
C TYR A 44 32.56 3.96 5.09
N GLN A 45 32.97 3.29 4.00
CA GLN A 45 32.14 3.09 2.81
C GLN A 45 30.84 2.34 3.15
N VAL A 46 30.92 1.26 3.94
CA VAL A 46 29.74 0.51 4.38
C VAL A 46 28.80 1.40 5.19
N LEU A 47 29.32 2.13 6.19
CA LEU A 47 28.50 2.98 7.05
C LEU A 47 27.80 4.09 6.26
N VAL A 48 28.54 4.78 5.38
CA VAL A 48 27.97 5.84 4.53
C VAL A 48 26.94 5.28 3.56
N SER A 49 27.19 4.10 2.98
CA SER A 49 26.26 3.44 2.06
C SER A 49 24.96 3.05 2.76
N VAL A 50 25.06 2.43 3.94
CA VAL A 50 23.89 2.06 4.76
C VAL A 50 23.11 3.31 5.16
N LYS A 51 23.79 4.36 5.65
CA LYS A 51 23.13 5.64 6.00
C LYS A 51 22.46 6.28 4.77
N CYS A 52 23.10 6.23 3.60
CA CYS A 52 22.54 6.75 2.36
C CYS A 52 21.27 6.01 1.96
N LEU A 53 21.30 4.67 2.01
CA LEU A 53 20.15 3.83 1.68
C LEU A 53 18.99 4.10 2.64
N LEU A 54 19.25 4.12 3.95
CA LEU A 54 18.23 4.45 4.95
C LEU A 54 17.66 5.85 4.70
N SER A 55 18.52 6.84 4.43
CA SER A 55 18.10 8.21 4.16
C SER A 55 17.20 8.33 2.93
N LEU A 56 17.52 7.62 1.83
CA LEU A 56 16.72 7.62 0.60
C LEU A 56 15.33 6.98 0.79
N ILE A 57 15.18 6.04 1.72
CA ILE A 57 13.90 5.39 2.02
C ILE A 57 13.10 6.19 3.05
N PHE A 58 13.71 6.48 4.21
CA PHE A 58 12.98 7.03 5.35
C PHE A 58 12.66 8.52 5.21
N ILE A 59 13.53 9.33 4.61
CA ILE A 59 13.28 10.78 4.53
C ILE A 59 12.04 11.10 3.68
N PRO A 60 11.88 10.59 2.45
CA PRO A 60 10.67 10.86 1.66
C PRO A 60 9.41 10.36 2.34
N LEU A 61 9.45 9.19 2.99
CA LEU A 61 8.31 8.61 3.70
C LEU A 61 7.89 9.44 4.91
N LEU A 62 8.84 9.84 5.75
CA LEU A 62 8.57 10.68 6.91
C LEU A 62 8.07 12.05 6.46
N PHE A 63 8.72 12.66 5.47
CA PHE A 63 8.29 13.93 4.92
C PHE A 63 6.87 13.86 4.36
N ASN A 64 6.55 12.81 3.57
CA ASN A 64 5.20 12.57 3.06
C ASN A 64 4.18 12.52 4.21
N PHE A 65 4.46 11.72 5.23
CA PHE A 65 3.59 11.58 6.41
C PHE A 65 3.37 12.94 7.09
N PHE A 66 4.44 13.65 7.46
CA PHE A 66 4.32 14.91 8.17
C PHE A 66 3.57 15.97 7.34
N VAL A 67 3.91 16.12 6.07
CA VAL A 67 3.27 17.13 5.22
C VAL A 67 1.82 16.78 4.93
N LYS A 68 1.50 15.50 4.69
CA LYS A 68 0.12 15.06 4.45
C LYS A 68 -0.77 15.40 5.65
N PHE A 69 -0.37 14.98 6.85
CA PHE A 69 -1.20 15.12 8.04
C PHE A 69 -1.27 16.55 8.58
N PHE A 70 -0.14 17.26 8.65
CA PHE A 70 -0.11 18.57 9.29
C PHE A 70 -0.41 19.74 8.36
N ILE A 71 -0.16 19.60 7.05
CA ILE A 71 -0.22 20.73 6.11
C ILE A 71 -1.28 20.49 5.04
N LEU A 72 -1.15 19.42 4.24
CA LEU A 72 -2.01 19.26 3.07
C LEU A 72 -3.44 18.88 3.44
N LEU A 73 -3.67 17.90 4.33
CA LEU A 73 -5.03 17.51 4.70
C LEU A 73 -5.88 18.69 5.24
N PRO A 74 -5.40 19.52 6.20
CA PRO A 74 -6.18 20.67 6.63
C PRO A 74 -6.34 21.72 5.50
N LEU A 75 -5.31 21.95 4.69
CA LEU A 75 -5.36 22.90 3.59
C LEU A 75 -6.39 22.50 2.52
N THR A 76 -6.34 21.24 2.07
CA THR A 76 -7.26 20.70 1.06
C THR A 76 -8.69 20.69 1.59
N ASN A 77 -8.90 20.34 2.87
CA ASN A 77 -10.22 20.38 3.50
C ASN A 77 -10.80 21.82 3.50
N CYS A 78 -10.02 22.80 3.95
CA CYS A 78 -10.42 24.20 3.91
C CYS A 78 -10.71 24.67 2.48
N PHE A 79 -9.83 24.37 1.52
CA PHE A 79 -9.99 24.81 0.14
C PHE A 79 -11.23 24.18 -0.52
N TRP A 80 -11.38 22.86 -0.39
CA TRP A 80 -12.48 22.12 -0.99
C TRP A 80 -13.83 22.58 -0.43
N ASN A 81 -13.97 22.63 0.90
CA ASN A 81 -15.26 22.96 1.52
C ASN A 81 -15.61 24.46 1.49
N THR A 82 -14.63 25.35 1.27
CA THR A 82 -14.89 26.81 1.22
C THR A 82 -15.17 27.29 -0.21
N TYR A 83 -14.45 26.78 -1.20
CA TYR A 83 -14.52 27.30 -2.57
C TYR A 83 -15.33 26.40 -3.53
N GLN A 84 -15.49 25.11 -3.22
CA GLN A 84 -16.28 24.19 -4.03
C GLN A 84 -17.57 23.81 -3.30
N ASN A 85 -18.70 24.07 -3.94
CA ASN A 85 -20.01 23.61 -3.45
C ASN A 85 -20.33 22.16 -3.87
N LYS A 86 -19.36 21.46 -4.47
CA LYS A 86 -19.52 20.10 -5.01
C LYS A 86 -18.96 19.10 -4.02
N ILE A 87 -19.78 18.13 -3.63
CA ILE A 87 -19.40 17.02 -2.74
C ILE A 87 -18.50 16.01 -3.48
N PHE A 88 -18.75 15.79 -4.77
CA PHE A 88 -18.07 14.78 -5.57
C PHE A 88 -16.95 15.40 -6.42
N LEU A 89 -15.79 14.75 -6.45
CA LEU A 89 -14.67 15.15 -7.30
C LEU A 89 -14.96 14.92 -8.79
N ASN A 90 -15.61 13.80 -9.12
CA ASN A 90 -15.93 13.40 -10.49
C ASN A 90 -17.26 12.64 -10.60
N SER A 91 -17.72 12.42 -11.85
CA SER A 91 -18.98 11.72 -12.14
C SER A 91 -18.99 10.28 -11.64
N TYR A 92 -17.84 9.62 -11.61
CA TYR A 92 -17.73 8.24 -11.14
C TYR A 92 -18.03 8.10 -9.64
N GLN A 93 -17.48 8.99 -8.80
CA GLN A 93 -17.82 9.02 -7.38
C GLN A 93 -19.32 9.30 -7.18
N GLN A 94 -19.88 10.21 -7.97
CA GLN A 94 -21.30 10.52 -7.94
C GLN A 94 -22.18 9.31 -8.30
N GLU A 95 -21.84 8.58 -9.36
CA GLU A 95 -22.55 7.35 -9.76
C GLU A 95 -22.49 6.26 -8.68
N ARG A 96 -21.33 6.07 -8.04
CA ARG A 96 -21.18 5.12 -6.92
C ARG A 96 -22.06 5.52 -5.74
N ALA A 97 -22.04 6.80 -5.36
CA ALA A 97 -22.87 7.31 -4.28
C ALA A 97 -24.36 7.11 -4.56
N PHE A 98 -24.81 7.38 -5.80
CA PHE A 98 -26.20 7.13 -6.19
C PHE A 98 -26.57 5.65 -6.19
N LYS A 99 -25.66 4.77 -6.61
CA LYS A 99 -25.89 3.33 -6.56
C LYS A 99 -26.04 2.84 -5.12
N GLU A 100 -25.22 3.34 -4.20
CA GLU A 100 -25.33 3.01 -2.77
C GLU A 100 -26.62 3.52 -2.14
N ILE A 101 -27.05 4.73 -2.50
CA ILE A 101 -28.33 5.30 -2.06
C ILE A 101 -29.49 4.46 -2.57
N LYS A 102 -29.49 4.11 -3.85
CA LYS A 102 -30.54 3.29 -4.47
C LYS A 102 -30.64 1.92 -3.80
N PHE A 103 -29.50 1.28 -3.56
CA PHE A 103 -29.46 0.01 -2.85
C PHE A 103 -30.02 0.12 -1.42
N PHE A 104 -29.72 1.22 -0.72
CA PHE A 104 -30.28 1.49 0.60
C PHE A 104 -31.79 1.72 0.56
N GLU A 105 -32.28 2.47 -0.43
CA GLU A 105 -33.71 2.69 -0.66
C GLU A 105 -34.45 1.38 -0.91
N GLU A 106 -33.94 0.55 -1.83
CA GLU A 106 -34.48 -0.78 -2.13
C GLU A 106 -34.53 -1.67 -0.87
N LYS A 107 -33.48 -1.61 -0.04
CA LYS A 107 -33.43 -2.33 1.23
C LYS A 107 -34.51 -1.86 2.20
N ILE A 108 -34.65 -0.55 2.43
CA ILE A 108 -35.67 0.00 3.35
C ILE A 108 -37.08 -0.29 2.82
N TYR A 109 -37.29 -0.20 1.51
CA TYR A 109 -38.55 -0.55 0.88
C TYR A 109 -38.90 -2.02 1.12
N PHE A 110 -37.95 -2.93 0.87
CA PHE A 110 -38.13 -4.36 1.12
C PHE A 110 -38.43 -4.66 2.60
N GLU A 111 -37.68 -4.08 3.54
CA GLU A 111 -37.93 -4.22 4.98
C GLU A 111 -39.34 -3.72 5.35
N SER A 112 -39.83 -2.66 4.70
CA SER A 112 -41.18 -2.15 4.96
C SER A 112 -42.29 -3.10 4.50
N LEU A 113 -42.09 -3.80 3.37
CA LEU A 113 -43.05 -4.80 2.89
C LEU A 113 -43.15 -5.98 3.87
N LEU A 114 -42.02 -6.41 4.44
CA LEU A 114 -41.99 -7.47 5.44
C LEU A 114 -42.67 -7.06 6.75
N GLU A 115 -42.47 -5.83 7.21
CA GLU A 115 -43.15 -5.32 8.42
C GLU A 115 -44.67 -5.29 8.26
N ASP A 116 -45.15 -4.91 7.07
CA ASP A 116 -46.59 -4.86 6.79
C ASP A 116 -47.19 -6.28 6.72
N GLU A 117 -46.52 -7.25 6.09
CA GLU A 117 -46.93 -8.66 6.12
C GLU A 117 -46.93 -9.24 7.56
N LEU A 118 -45.88 -8.98 8.34
CA LEU A 118 -45.79 -9.47 9.73
C LEU A 118 -46.88 -8.89 10.63
N LYS A 119 -47.35 -7.66 10.39
CA LYS A 119 -48.51 -7.08 11.08
C LYS A 119 -49.81 -7.74 10.68
N ILE A 120 -50.00 -8.04 9.39
CA ILE A 120 -51.19 -8.74 8.87
C ILE A 120 -51.28 -10.14 9.50
N PHE A 121 -50.19 -10.91 9.49
CA PHE A 121 -50.13 -12.24 10.12
C PHE A 121 -50.36 -12.21 11.64
N LYS A 122 -49.86 -11.19 12.36
CA LYS A 122 -50.14 -11.04 13.80
C LYS A 122 -51.61 -10.72 14.07
N ASN A 123 -52.24 -9.90 13.23
CA ASN A 123 -53.64 -9.53 13.40
C ASN A 123 -54.60 -10.69 13.07
N GLU A 124 -54.29 -11.52 12.05
CA GLU A 124 -55.09 -12.71 11.75
C GLU A 124 -55.04 -13.75 12.88
N ASN A 125 -53.87 -13.97 13.48
CA ASN A 125 -53.70 -14.89 14.61
C ASN A 125 -54.33 -14.37 15.92
N LEU A 126 -54.46 -13.05 16.10
CA LEU A 126 -55.22 -12.47 17.21
C LEU A 126 -56.75 -12.62 17.01
N SER A 127 -57.20 -12.47 15.76
CA SER A 127 -58.62 -12.60 15.37
C SER A 127 -59.14 -14.04 15.53
N SER A 128 -58.31 -15.06 15.25
CA SER A 128 -58.71 -16.47 15.40
C SER A 128 -58.87 -16.92 16.86
N ASN A 129 -58.34 -16.16 17.83
CA ASN A 129 -58.44 -16.50 19.26
C ASN A 129 -59.64 -15.81 19.96
N SER A 130 -60.42 -15.01 19.25
CA SER A 130 -61.61 -14.34 19.78
C SER A 130 -62.81 -14.50 18.84
N ILE A 131 -63.26 -15.74 18.63
CA ILE A 131 -64.60 -15.99 18.08
C ILE A 131 -65.55 -16.25 19.27
N THR A 132 -65.98 -15.17 19.92
CA THR A 132 -67.31 -15.09 20.52
C THR A 132 -67.83 -13.66 20.39
N GLU A 133 -68.74 -13.48 19.44
CA GLU A 133 -69.79 -12.46 19.35
C GLU A 133 -69.45 -11.02 19.76
N ASN A 134 -69.15 -10.17 18.76
CA ASN A 134 -69.98 -9.00 18.46
C ASN A 134 -69.45 -8.22 17.24
N LYS A 135 -70.25 -8.20 16.16
CA LYS A 135 -70.14 -7.22 15.08
C LYS A 135 -70.73 -5.90 15.62
N LYS A 136 -69.89 -4.98 16.10
CA LYS A 136 -70.28 -3.56 16.18
C LYS A 136 -69.05 -2.65 16.26
N CYS A 137 -68.95 -1.81 15.23
CA CYS A 137 -68.05 -0.67 15.05
C CYS A 137 -66.56 -0.93 15.26
N LEU A 138 -65.82 -0.87 14.15
CA LEU A 138 -64.41 -0.50 14.18
C LEU A 138 -64.34 0.88 14.88
N ASN A 139 -63.99 0.92 16.17
CA ASN A 139 -63.98 2.16 16.94
C ASN A 139 -63.03 3.17 16.29
N ASP A 140 -63.48 4.42 16.13
CA ASP A 140 -62.68 5.53 15.58
C ASP A 140 -61.35 5.69 16.33
N SER A 141 -61.28 5.31 17.61
CA SER A 141 -60.06 5.28 18.42
C SER A 141 -58.97 4.37 17.83
N ASN A 142 -59.32 3.18 17.35
CA ASN A 142 -58.35 2.22 16.80
C ASN A 142 -57.88 2.65 15.41
N LEU A 143 -58.75 3.31 14.64
CA LEU A 143 -58.41 3.88 13.34
C LEU A 143 -57.46 5.08 13.49
N ILE A 144 -57.67 5.91 14.51
CA ILE A 144 -56.78 7.03 14.88
C ILE A 144 -55.42 6.51 15.36
N GLU A 145 -55.38 5.46 16.17
CA GLU A 145 -54.13 4.83 16.62
C GLU A 145 -53.33 4.23 15.46
N LEU A 146 -53.98 3.53 14.53
CA LEU A 146 -53.36 3.01 13.30
C LEU A 146 -52.81 4.14 12.42
N LYS A 147 -53.55 5.24 12.28
CA LYS A 147 -53.14 6.40 11.48
C LYS A 147 -51.93 7.10 12.09
N ASN A 148 -51.88 7.22 13.42
CA ASN A 148 -50.75 7.78 14.15
C ASN A 148 -49.51 6.85 14.08
N SER A 149 -49.70 5.53 14.19
CA SER A 149 -48.62 4.55 14.03
C SER A 149 -48.02 4.58 12.63
N CYS A 150 -48.85 4.66 11.58
CA CYS A 150 -48.39 4.81 10.21
C CYS A 150 -47.66 6.15 9.95
N ALA A 151 -48.11 7.25 10.58
CA ALA A 151 -47.44 8.54 10.46
C ALA A 151 -46.05 8.54 11.13
N LEU A 152 -45.95 7.98 12.35
CA LEU A 152 -44.67 7.85 13.07
C LEU A 152 -43.67 6.96 12.33
N LEU A 153 -44.11 5.87 11.72
CA LEU A 153 -43.25 5.00 10.90
C LEU A 153 -42.74 5.72 9.64
N LYS A 154 -43.56 6.61 9.08
CA LYS A 154 -43.16 7.41 7.91
C LYS A 154 -42.10 8.46 8.29
N GLU A 155 -42.29 9.15 9.41
CA GLU A 155 -41.29 10.09 9.96
C GLU A 155 -39.98 9.39 10.33
N GLU A 156 -40.05 8.20 10.95
CA GLU A 156 -38.85 7.43 11.29
C GLU A 156 -38.07 7.01 10.04
N LYS A 157 -38.77 6.57 8.98
CA LYS A 157 -38.17 6.21 7.68
C LYS A 157 -37.49 7.41 7.03
N GLU A 158 -38.17 8.56 6.97
CA GLU A 158 -37.61 9.81 6.42
C GLU A 158 -36.36 10.22 7.20
N SER A 159 -36.36 10.09 8.53
CA SER A 159 -35.19 10.38 9.36
C SER A 159 -34.00 9.45 9.09
N LYS A 160 -34.24 8.15 8.87
CA LYS A 160 -33.20 7.16 8.52
C LYS A 160 -32.59 7.47 7.15
N PHE A 161 -33.44 7.84 6.19
CA PHE A 161 -33.01 8.23 4.86
C PHE A 161 -32.13 9.48 4.91
N GLN A 162 -32.59 10.55 5.56
CA GLN A 162 -31.81 11.79 5.72
C GLN A 162 -30.45 11.54 6.38
N LYS A 163 -30.41 10.75 7.47
CA LYS A 163 -29.15 10.35 8.11
C LYS A 163 -28.21 9.63 7.15
N LYS A 164 -28.73 8.70 6.33
CA LYS A 164 -27.93 7.98 5.33
C LYS A 164 -27.37 8.91 4.26
N PHE A 165 -28.18 9.85 3.75
CA PHE A 165 -27.73 10.85 2.78
C PHE A 165 -26.58 11.71 3.31
N ILE A 166 -26.73 12.25 4.52
CA ILE A 166 -25.69 13.08 5.15
C ILE A 166 -24.42 12.27 5.38
N SER A 167 -24.54 11.02 5.83
CA SER A 167 -23.38 10.15 6.05
C SER A 167 -22.61 9.86 4.75
N LEU A 168 -23.33 9.58 3.65
CA LEU A 168 -22.72 9.33 2.35
C LEU A 168 -22.10 10.60 1.77
N ALA A 169 -22.79 11.74 1.88
CA ALA A 169 -22.25 13.02 1.46
C ALA A 169 -20.91 13.30 2.15
N ASN A 170 -20.83 13.14 3.47
CA ASN A 170 -19.59 13.34 4.22
C ASN A 170 -18.49 12.33 3.84
N GLN A 171 -18.86 11.07 3.63
CA GLN A 171 -17.92 10.02 3.22
C GLN A 171 -17.27 10.35 1.86
N TYR A 172 -18.07 10.65 0.84
CA TYR A 172 -17.59 10.96 -0.50
C TYR A 172 -16.87 12.33 -0.57
N ASN A 173 -17.26 13.29 0.28
CA ASN A 173 -16.53 14.53 0.43
C ASN A 173 -15.12 14.28 0.99
N ASN A 174 -15.00 13.44 2.02
CA ASN A 174 -13.72 13.07 2.59
C ASN A 174 -12.86 12.28 1.60
N GLU A 175 -13.46 11.37 0.82
CA GLU A 175 -12.77 10.64 -0.25
C GLU A 175 -12.23 11.60 -1.32
N SER A 176 -12.98 12.65 -1.66
CA SER A 176 -12.55 13.71 -2.59
C SER A 176 -11.36 14.51 -2.05
N ILE A 177 -11.46 14.95 -0.79
CA ILE A 177 -10.38 15.68 -0.09
C ILE A 177 -9.12 14.82 0.00
N GLU A 178 -9.26 13.53 0.32
CA GLU A 178 -8.16 12.60 0.42
C GLU A 178 -7.51 12.35 -0.94
N SER A 179 -8.29 12.10 -1.99
CA SER A 179 -7.79 11.89 -3.36
C SER A 179 -6.99 13.10 -3.87
N LEU A 180 -7.50 14.31 -3.62
CA LEU A 180 -6.81 15.54 -3.99
C LEU A 180 -5.53 15.76 -3.17
N THR A 181 -5.59 15.47 -1.87
CA THR A 181 -4.42 15.52 -0.97
C THR A 181 -3.34 14.54 -1.41
N ASN A 182 -3.73 13.30 -1.77
CA ASN A 182 -2.86 12.25 -2.29
C ASN A 182 -2.15 12.69 -3.57
N PHE A 183 -2.87 13.28 -4.51
CA PHE A 183 -2.30 13.83 -5.73
C PHE A 183 -1.17 14.82 -5.42
N PHE A 184 -1.42 15.84 -4.59
CA PHE A 184 -0.41 16.85 -4.27
C PHE A 184 0.77 16.30 -3.46
N ILE A 185 0.53 15.43 -2.49
CA ILE A 185 1.61 14.89 -1.67
C ILE A 185 2.53 13.99 -2.49
N ASP A 186 2.01 13.24 -3.46
CA ASP A 186 2.83 12.38 -4.31
C ASP A 186 3.81 13.20 -5.16
N PHE A 187 3.35 14.30 -5.78
CA PHE A 187 4.24 15.22 -6.50
C PHE A 187 5.31 15.82 -5.59
N LEU A 188 4.92 16.23 -4.38
CA LEU A 188 5.87 16.79 -3.43
C LEU A 188 6.88 15.73 -2.96
N THR A 189 6.45 14.49 -2.79
CA THR A 189 7.31 13.36 -2.41
C THR A 189 8.28 12.99 -3.53
N LEU A 190 7.84 13.03 -4.78
CA LEU A 190 8.73 12.90 -5.94
C LEU A 190 9.76 14.04 -5.98
N GLY A 191 9.32 15.26 -5.67
CA GLY A 191 10.20 16.43 -5.56
C GLY A 191 11.25 16.28 -4.45
N THR A 192 10.87 15.80 -3.26
CA THR A 192 11.82 15.59 -2.16
C THR A 192 12.79 14.45 -2.45
N LEU A 193 12.33 13.37 -3.09
CA LEU A 193 13.21 12.30 -3.54
C LEU A 193 14.22 12.80 -4.57
N ALA A 194 13.78 13.56 -5.57
CA ALA A 194 14.66 14.17 -6.57
C ALA A 194 15.68 15.12 -5.94
N LEU A 195 15.25 15.94 -4.97
CA LEU A 195 16.13 16.83 -4.23
C LEU A 195 17.17 16.05 -3.41
N LEU A 196 16.78 14.95 -2.76
CA LEU A 196 17.72 14.07 -2.05
C LEU A 196 18.77 13.47 -2.98
N PHE A 197 18.39 13.05 -4.20
CA PHE A 197 19.35 12.57 -5.18
C PHE A 197 20.42 13.61 -5.54
N VAL A 198 20.03 14.89 -5.62
CA VAL A 198 20.95 16.00 -5.89
C VAL A 198 21.82 16.31 -4.66
N LEU A 199 21.22 16.43 -3.47
CA LEU A 199 21.93 16.77 -2.23
C LEU A 199 22.90 15.67 -1.79
N MET A 200 22.51 14.40 -1.97
CA MET A 200 23.29 13.24 -1.52
C MET A 200 24.19 12.64 -2.60
N LYS A 201 24.51 13.39 -3.66
CA LYS A 201 25.28 12.88 -4.82
C LYS A 201 26.57 12.17 -4.42
N ALA A 202 27.31 12.70 -3.44
CA ALA A 202 28.55 12.09 -2.96
C ALA A 202 28.31 10.73 -2.28
N GLN A 203 27.32 10.65 -1.39
CA GLN A 203 26.96 9.40 -0.70
C GLN A 203 26.40 8.37 -1.69
N ILE A 204 25.67 8.81 -2.71
CA ILE A 204 25.15 7.95 -3.79
C ILE A 204 26.28 7.35 -4.62
N ILE A 205 27.35 8.11 -4.92
CA ILE A 205 28.53 7.58 -5.61
C ILE A 205 29.20 6.50 -4.76
N ILE A 206 29.35 6.73 -3.45
CA ILE A 206 29.90 5.75 -2.51
C ILE A 206 29.02 4.50 -2.44
N LEU A 207 27.71 4.68 -2.31
CA LEU A 207 26.72 3.58 -2.31
C LEU A 207 26.79 2.78 -3.61
N LYS A 208 26.87 3.44 -4.76
CA LYS A 208 27.01 2.79 -6.07
C LYS A 208 28.30 1.97 -6.12
N SER A 209 29.42 2.52 -5.66
CA SER A 209 30.71 1.80 -5.60
C SER A 209 30.60 0.55 -4.73
N PHE A 210 30.05 0.70 -3.51
CA PHE A 210 29.87 -0.38 -2.55
C PHE A 210 28.95 -1.49 -3.10
N LEU A 211 27.80 -1.13 -3.68
CA LEU A 211 26.89 -2.10 -4.30
C LEU A 211 27.54 -2.83 -5.48
N THR A 212 28.29 -2.09 -6.30
CA THR A 212 29.00 -2.65 -7.46
C THR A 212 30.05 -3.66 -7.02
N GLU A 213 30.87 -3.33 -6.03
CA GLU A 213 31.86 -4.23 -5.43
C GLU A 213 31.20 -5.46 -4.79
N SER A 214 30.09 -5.27 -4.07
CA SER A 214 29.31 -6.35 -3.47
C SER A 214 28.70 -7.29 -4.51
N ILE A 215 28.31 -6.80 -5.69
CA ILE A 215 27.79 -7.65 -6.78
C ILE A 215 28.95 -8.40 -7.44
N TYR A 216 30.08 -7.73 -7.69
CA TYR A 216 31.24 -8.36 -8.34
C TYR A 216 31.90 -9.44 -7.50
N SER A 217 31.89 -9.30 -6.17
CA SER A 217 32.44 -10.29 -5.25
C SER A 217 31.64 -11.59 -5.16
N LEU A 218 30.39 -11.62 -5.65
CA LEU A 218 29.58 -12.84 -5.73
C LEU A 218 30.10 -13.80 -6.81
N SER A 219 29.83 -15.09 -6.65
CA SER A 219 30.11 -16.07 -7.71
C SER A 219 29.17 -15.86 -8.91
N ASP A 220 29.61 -16.28 -10.10
CA ASP A 220 28.80 -16.17 -11.32
C ASP A 220 27.47 -16.94 -11.22
N THR A 221 27.44 -18.03 -10.44
CA THR A 221 26.22 -18.77 -10.11
C THR A 221 25.26 -17.95 -9.25
N THR A 222 25.73 -17.30 -8.17
CA THR A 222 24.88 -16.47 -7.31
C THR A 222 24.40 -15.21 -8.02
N LYS A 223 25.23 -14.60 -8.86
CA LYS A 223 24.82 -13.47 -9.72
C LYS A 223 23.68 -13.87 -10.65
N SER A 224 23.80 -15.03 -11.31
CA SER A 224 22.77 -15.56 -12.22
C SER A 224 21.49 -15.89 -11.47
N PHE A 225 21.59 -16.55 -10.32
CA PHE A 225 20.45 -16.86 -9.46
C PHE A 225 19.71 -15.61 -8.96
N LEU A 226 20.44 -14.61 -8.42
CA LEU A 226 19.84 -13.38 -7.90
C LEU A 226 19.13 -12.59 -8.99
N LEU A 227 19.67 -12.62 -10.20
CA LEU A 227 19.05 -12.01 -11.36
C LEU A 227 17.76 -12.74 -11.77
N ILE A 228 17.75 -14.08 -11.85
CA ILE A 228 16.54 -14.87 -12.13
C ILE A 228 15.47 -14.59 -11.07
N LEU A 229 15.85 -14.66 -9.79
CA LEU A 229 14.97 -14.39 -8.66
C LEU A 229 14.35 -12.98 -8.75
N PHE A 230 15.16 -11.99 -9.10
CA PHE A 230 14.71 -10.60 -9.19
C PHE A 230 13.79 -10.38 -10.40
N THR A 231 14.09 -10.98 -11.56
CA THR A 231 13.23 -10.88 -12.74
C THR A 231 11.88 -11.53 -12.51
N ASP A 232 11.86 -12.73 -11.93
CA ASP A 232 10.63 -13.48 -11.72
C ASP A 232 9.74 -12.79 -10.67
N LEU A 233 10.36 -12.23 -9.62
CA LEU A 233 9.65 -11.49 -8.57
C LEU A 233 9.09 -10.15 -9.07
N LEU A 234 9.87 -9.36 -9.81
CA LEU A 234 9.44 -8.03 -10.25
C LEU A 234 8.45 -8.06 -11.41
N VAL A 235 8.65 -8.96 -12.37
CA VAL A 235 7.83 -9.00 -13.58
C VAL A 235 6.49 -9.71 -13.32
N GLY A 236 6.45 -10.64 -12.35
CA GLY A 236 5.21 -11.02 -11.68
C GLY A 236 4.07 -11.42 -12.60
N PHE A 237 4.33 -12.27 -13.60
CA PHE A 237 3.29 -12.82 -14.49
C PHE A 237 2.44 -13.93 -13.82
N HIS A 238 2.73 -14.28 -12.57
CA HIS A 238 2.09 -15.41 -11.89
C HIS A 238 0.61 -15.19 -11.55
N SER A 239 0.09 -13.96 -11.64
CA SER A 239 -1.36 -13.74 -11.56
C SER A 239 -1.80 -12.43 -12.23
N PRO A 240 -2.63 -12.48 -13.28
CA PRO A 240 -3.34 -11.31 -13.81
C PRO A 240 -4.11 -10.53 -12.73
N LYS A 241 -4.55 -11.22 -11.68
CA LYS A 241 -5.25 -10.59 -10.54
C LYS A 241 -4.35 -9.68 -9.71
N GLY A 242 -3.04 -9.95 -9.65
CA GLY A 242 -2.09 -9.07 -8.97
C GLY A 242 -2.01 -7.71 -9.65
N TRP A 243 -1.94 -7.70 -10.98
CA TRP A 243 -1.91 -6.48 -11.78
C TRP A 243 -3.25 -5.74 -11.79
N GLU A 244 -4.37 -6.46 -11.80
CA GLU A 244 -5.71 -5.87 -11.64
C GLU A 244 -5.80 -5.11 -10.31
N PHE A 245 -5.42 -5.75 -9.20
CA PHE A 245 -5.47 -5.11 -7.88
C PHE A 245 -4.50 -3.93 -7.77
N PHE A 246 -3.28 -4.07 -8.31
CA PHE A 246 -2.30 -2.99 -8.32
C PHE A 246 -2.83 -1.74 -9.03
N LEU A 247 -3.41 -1.91 -10.22
CA LEU A 247 -3.95 -0.79 -10.98
C LEU A 247 -5.23 -0.23 -10.34
N GLU A 248 -6.08 -1.07 -9.76
CA GLU A 248 -7.25 -0.62 -8.99
C GLU A 248 -6.82 0.22 -7.78
N LEU A 249 -5.78 -0.17 -7.07
CA LEU A 249 -5.23 0.58 -5.94
C LEU A 249 -4.71 1.96 -6.37
N ILE A 250 -4.02 2.05 -7.52
CA ILE A 250 -3.56 3.33 -8.08
C ILE A 250 -4.75 4.22 -8.46
N LEU A 251 -5.75 3.67 -9.15
CA LEU A 251 -6.91 4.45 -9.57
C LEU A 251 -7.69 4.97 -8.35
N LEU A 252 -7.89 4.13 -7.33
CA LEU A 252 -8.53 4.53 -6.08
C LEU A 252 -7.74 5.60 -5.33
N HIS A 253 -6.41 5.49 -5.28
CA HIS A 253 -5.55 6.46 -4.62
C HIS A 253 -5.69 7.88 -5.21
N PHE A 254 -5.87 7.98 -6.53
CA PHE A 254 -6.14 9.24 -7.25
C PHE A 254 -7.62 9.59 -7.38
N GLY A 255 -8.53 8.75 -6.87
CA GLY A 255 -9.98 8.92 -7.00
C GLY A 255 -10.51 8.76 -8.43
N LEU A 256 -9.78 8.08 -9.32
CA LEU A 256 -10.12 7.89 -10.74
C LEU A 256 -11.13 6.75 -10.98
N PRO A 257 -11.91 6.83 -12.07
CA PRO A 257 -12.88 5.79 -12.41
C PRO A 257 -12.25 4.43 -12.71
N LYS A 258 -12.83 3.38 -12.14
CA LYS A 258 -12.55 1.99 -12.50
C LYS A 258 -13.17 1.68 -13.87
N ASN A 259 -12.36 1.66 -14.93
CA ASN A 259 -12.76 1.14 -16.23
C ASN A 259 -12.23 -0.29 -16.42
N GLN A 260 -13.13 -1.28 -16.46
CA GLN A 260 -12.77 -2.70 -16.60
C GLN A 260 -12.06 -2.99 -17.92
N GLU A 261 -12.46 -2.35 -19.02
CA GLU A 261 -11.82 -2.54 -20.32
C GLU A 261 -10.38 -2.03 -20.31
N PHE A 262 -10.14 -0.86 -19.71
CA PHE A 262 -8.80 -0.31 -19.53
C PHE A 262 -7.93 -1.21 -18.64
N ILE A 263 -8.48 -1.70 -17.52
CA ILE A 263 -7.79 -2.61 -16.62
C ILE A 263 -7.38 -3.88 -17.37
N PHE A 264 -8.29 -4.52 -18.11
CA PHE A 264 -7.97 -5.74 -18.84
C PHE A 264 -6.97 -5.50 -19.97
N LEU A 265 -7.07 -4.38 -20.69
CA LEU A 265 -6.08 -3.98 -21.69
C LEU A 265 -4.69 -3.82 -21.06
N PHE A 266 -4.60 -3.13 -19.93
CA PHE A 266 -3.34 -2.93 -19.21
C PHE A 266 -2.76 -4.27 -18.75
N VAL A 267 -3.56 -5.10 -18.08
CA VAL A 267 -3.13 -6.41 -17.55
C VAL A 267 -2.69 -7.36 -18.67
N ALA A 268 -3.27 -7.26 -19.87
CA ALA A 268 -2.87 -8.07 -21.01
C ALA A 268 -1.58 -7.59 -21.70
N THR A 269 -1.26 -6.30 -21.64
CA THR A 269 -0.16 -5.71 -22.44
C THR A 269 1.05 -5.32 -21.61
N PHE A 270 0.84 -4.66 -20.48
CA PHE A 270 1.91 -4.06 -19.68
C PHE A 270 2.84 -5.08 -19.04
N PRO A 271 2.35 -6.16 -18.38
CA PRO A 271 3.24 -7.16 -17.78
C PRO A 271 4.12 -7.86 -18.81
N VAL A 272 3.57 -8.18 -19.98
CA VAL A 272 4.31 -8.82 -21.09
C VAL A 272 5.37 -7.86 -21.64
N LEU A 273 5.02 -6.60 -21.86
CA LEU A 273 5.99 -5.58 -22.30
C LEU A 273 7.11 -5.42 -21.26
N LEU A 274 6.76 -5.29 -19.99
CA LEU A 274 7.70 -5.13 -18.89
C LEU A 274 8.68 -6.33 -18.82
N ASP A 275 8.18 -7.56 -18.97
CA ASP A 275 8.98 -8.78 -19.06
C ASP A 275 10.02 -8.71 -20.17
N THR A 276 9.58 -8.39 -21.39
CA THR A 276 10.46 -8.35 -22.56
C THR A 276 11.55 -7.27 -22.42
N VAL A 277 11.20 -6.10 -21.89
CA VAL A 277 12.15 -5.01 -21.65
C VAL A 277 13.16 -5.39 -20.58
N PHE A 278 12.74 -5.99 -19.46
CA PHE A 278 13.66 -6.42 -18.41
C PHE A 278 14.60 -7.52 -18.89
N LYS A 279 14.07 -8.57 -19.54
CA LYS A 279 14.90 -9.64 -20.13
C LYS A 279 15.93 -9.05 -21.08
N TYR A 280 15.51 -8.21 -22.03
CA TYR A 280 16.42 -7.59 -22.98
C TYR A 280 17.49 -6.73 -22.29
N TRP A 281 17.09 -5.87 -21.35
CA TRP A 281 18.03 -5.00 -20.65
C TRP A 281 19.08 -5.80 -19.88
N ILE A 282 18.64 -6.87 -19.21
CA ILE A 282 19.51 -7.77 -18.45
C ILE A 282 20.48 -8.51 -19.36
N PHE A 283 20.01 -9.13 -20.45
CA PHE A 283 20.88 -9.79 -21.42
C PHE A 283 21.93 -8.83 -21.98
N ARG A 284 21.52 -7.60 -22.33
CA ARG A 284 22.45 -6.59 -22.83
C ARG A 284 23.47 -6.15 -21.77
N TYR A 285 23.05 -6.03 -20.52
CA TYR A 285 23.91 -5.61 -19.42
C TYR A 285 24.91 -6.70 -19.03
N LEU A 286 24.46 -7.95 -18.86
CA LEU A 286 25.33 -9.08 -18.54
C LEU A 286 26.35 -9.35 -19.64
N ASN A 287 25.96 -9.34 -20.92
CA ASN A 287 26.88 -9.54 -22.03
C ASN A 287 28.03 -8.52 -22.07
N LYS A 288 27.83 -7.31 -21.52
CA LYS A 288 28.85 -6.27 -21.46
C LYS A 288 29.84 -6.47 -20.30
N ILE A 289 29.42 -7.11 -19.21
CA ILE A 289 30.14 -7.13 -17.94
C ILE A 289 30.73 -8.51 -17.62
N SER A 290 29.99 -9.59 -17.86
CA SER A 290 30.42 -10.95 -17.52
C SER A 290 29.80 -11.99 -18.46
N PRO A 291 30.48 -12.33 -19.57
CA PRO A 291 30.02 -13.35 -20.51
C PRO A 291 29.87 -14.74 -19.88
N SER A 292 30.67 -15.07 -18.85
CA SER A 292 30.57 -16.33 -18.09
C SER A 292 29.27 -16.44 -17.28
N THR A 293 28.80 -15.30 -16.73
CA THR A 293 27.50 -15.22 -16.04
C THR A 293 26.35 -15.47 -17.02
N VAL A 294 26.46 -15.02 -18.27
CA VAL A 294 25.45 -15.28 -19.32
C VAL A 294 25.38 -16.77 -19.65
N ALA A 295 26.51 -17.43 -19.86
CA ALA A 295 26.55 -18.88 -20.10
C ALA A 295 25.96 -19.66 -18.92
N THR A 296 26.27 -19.24 -17.68
CA THR A 296 25.71 -19.85 -16.47
C THR A 296 24.21 -19.63 -16.35
N TYR A 297 23.72 -18.42 -16.66
CA TYR A 297 22.30 -18.08 -16.68
C TYR A 297 21.52 -18.91 -17.69
N HIS A 298 22.05 -19.11 -18.91
CA HIS A 298 21.44 -20.00 -19.90
C HIS A 298 21.36 -21.44 -19.39
N ASN A 299 22.46 -21.97 -18.85
CA ASN A 299 22.49 -23.32 -18.27
C ASN A 299 21.57 -23.51 -17.05
N MET A 300 21.14 -22.43 -16.40
CA MET A 300 20.21 -22.46 -15.25
C MET A 300 18.74 -22.34 -15.65
N ILE A 301 18.45 -21.85 -16.85
CA ILE A 301 17.09 -21.64 -17.36
C ILE A 301 16.67 -22.74 -18.34
N GLU A 302 17.62 -23.29 -19.08
CA GLU A 302 17.46 -24.48 -19.93
C GLU A 302 17.41 -25.76 -19.09
#